data_AF-A0A372JL48-F1
#
_entry.id   AF-A0A372JL48-F1
#
_cell.length_a   1.000
_cell.length_b   1.000
_cell.length_c   1.000
_cell.angle_alpha   90.00
_cell.angle_beta   90.00
_cell.angle_gamma   90.00
#
_symmetry.space_group_name_H-M   'P 1'
#
loop_
_entity.id
_entity.type
_entity.pdbx_description
1 polymer ?
#
loop_
_entity_poly.entity_id
_entity_poly.type
_entity_poly.pdbx_seq_one_letter_code
_entity_poly.pdbx_strand_id
1 'polypeptide(L)'
;GRRPEPGRQVDGVVARARDLLHDDPLADVTADELARAAGSSRFALYRAFRRVYGMAPSDYQRQLRLRVARELLRAGTPPAEAAARAGFADQSHLHRWFVRCYGVTPGTYASGAQ
;
A
#
# COMPACT_ATOMS: atom_id res chain seq x y z
N GLY A 1 36.36 -11.67 -0.46
CA GLY A 1 34.92 -11.96 -0.34
C GLY A 1 34.20 -11.47 -1.57
N ARG A 2 33.35 -12.30 -2.20
CA ARG A 2 32.55 -11.85 -3.35
C ARG A 2 31.58 -10.76 -2.88
N ARG A 3 31.72 -9.55 -3.42
CA ARG A 3 30.72 -8.48 -3.22
C ARG A 3 29.44 -8.92 -3.95
N PRO A 4 28.27 -8.96 -3.29
CA PRO A 4 27.03 -9.28 -3.98
C PRO A 4 26.79 -8.24 -5.09
N GLU A 5 26.43 -8.73 -6.28
CA GLU A 5 26.06 -7.91 -7.43
C GLU A 5 24.88 -7.00 -7.01
N PRO A 6 24.96 -5.68 -7.24
CA PRO A 6 23.99 -4.73 -6.69
C PRO A 6 22.54 -4.98 -7.15
N GLY A 7 22.33 -5.66 -8.30
CA GLY A 7 20.99 -6.03 -8.76
C GLY A 7 20.27 -7.06 -7.88
N ARG A 8 20.96 -8.14 -7.50
CA ARG A 8 20.37 -9.26 -6.74
C ARG A 8 19.97 -8.85 -5.32
N GLN A 9 20.72 -7.92 -4.72
CA GLN A 9 20.41 -7.38 -3.40
C GLN A 9 19.22 -6.41 -3.46
N VAL A 10 19.14 -5.58 -4.49
CA VAL A 10 18.00 -4.66 -4.73
C VAL A 10 16.71 -5.45 -4.92
N ASP A 11 16.74 -6.54 -5.68
CA ASP A 11 15.58 -7.41 -5.88
C ASP A 11 15.11 -8.04 -4.56
N GLY A 12 16.05 -8.49 -3.72
CA GLY A 12 15.75 -9.05 -2.39
C GLY A 12 15.19 -8.02 -1.40
N VAL A 13 15.71 -6.80 -1.40
CA VAL A 13 15.22 -5.68 -0.56
C VAL A 13 13.76 -5.36 -0.90
N VAL A 14 13.46 -5.26 -2.20
CA VAL A 14 12.12 -4.93 -2.68
C VAL A 14 11.14 -6.06 -2.43
N ALA A 15 11.54 -7.31 -2.66
CA ALA A 15 10.69 -8.47 -2.39
C ALA A 15 10.30 -8.55 -0.91
N ARG A 16 11.26 -8.39 0.01
CA ARG A 16 10.98 -8.42 1.46
C ARG A 16 10.04 -7.31 1.92
N ALA A 17 10.26 -6.08 1.45
CA ALA A 17 9.36 -4.99 1.78
C ALA A 17 7.95 -5.19 1.18
N ARG A 18 7.85 -5.75 -0.02
CA ARG A 18 6.56 -6.10 -0.65
C ARG A 18 5.81 -7.14 0.17
N ASP A 19 6.48 -8.21 0.56
CA ASP A 19 5.85 -9.32 1.29
C ASP A 19 5.28 -8.83 2.63
N LEU A 20 6.04 -8.04 3.38
CA LEU A 20 5.55 -7.43 4.63
C LEU A 20 4.31 -6.56 4.44
N LEU A 21 4.26 -5.79 3.34
CA LEU A 21 3.10 -4.96 3.04
C LEU A 21 1.87 -5.78 2.61
N HIS A 22 2.07 -6.94 1.99
CA HIS A 22 0.97 -7.85 1.60
C HIS A 22 0.45 -8.69 2.75
N ASP A 23 1.34 -9.14 3.64
CA ASP A 23 0.97 -9.96 4.79
C ASP A 23 0.04 -9.20 5.74
N ASP A 24 0.30 -7.91 5.96
CA ASP A 24 -0.61 -7.03 6.70
C ASP A 24 -0.67 -5.61 6.07
N PRO A 25 -1.63 -5.38 5.16
CA PRO A 25 -1.85 -4.06 4.56
C PRO A 25 -2.27 -2.98 5.56
N LEU A 26 -2.86 -3.39 6.68
CA LEU A 26 -3.49 -2.51 7.67
C LEU A 26 -2.53 -2.12 8.79
N ALA A 27 -1.47 -2.92 9.00
CA ALA A 27 -0.40 -2.58 9.93
C ALA A 27 0.16 -1.18 9.66
N ASP A 28 0.47 -0.45 10.73
CA ASP A 28 1.13 0.85 10.64
C ASP A 28 2.63 0.67 10.47
N VAL A 29 3.04 0.02 9.38
CA VAL A 29 4.44 -0.24 9.08
C VAL A 29 5.10 1.03 8.56
N THR A 30 6.05 1.55 9.33
CA THR A 30 6.83 2.72 8.95
C THR A 30 7.85 2.37 7.86
N ALA A 31 8.29 3.40 7.13
CA ALA A 31 9.38 3.23 6.16
C ALA A 31 10.69 2.75 6.81
N ASP A 32 10.90 3.02 8.11
CA ASP A 32 12.08 2.56 8.85
C ASP A 32 12.00 1.05 9.12
N GLU A 33 10.83 0.55 9.52
CA GLU A 33 10.62 -0.89 9.75
C GLU A 33 10.76 -1.69 8.46
N LEU A 34 10.19 -1.21 7.34
CA LEU A 34 10.38 -1.85 6.04
C LEU A 34 11.86 -1.88 5.65
N ALA A 35 12.59 -0.80 5.90
CA ALA A 35 14.01 -0.72 5.57
C ALA A 35 14.84 -1.68 6.42
N ARG A 36 14.58 -1.73 7.74
CA ARG A 36 15.22 -2.67 8.68
C ARG A 36 14.96 -4.12 8.30
N ALA A 37 13.70 -4.47 8.04
CA ALA A 37 13.32 -5.83 7.70
C ALA A 37 13.88 -6.28 6.33
N ALA A 38 14.10 -5.32 5.42
CA ALA A 38 14.77 -5.55 4.14
C ALA A 38 16.31 -5.49 4.24
N GLY A 39 16.90 -5.20 5.41
CA GLY A 39 18.34 -5.07 5.59
C GLY A 39 18.96 -3.91 4.81
N SER A 40 18.23 -2.80 4.65
CA SER A 40 18.63 -1.65 3.84
C SER A 40 18.39 -0.32 4.56
N SER A 41 18.91 0.78 4.01
CA SER A 41 18.53 2.12 4.45
C SER A 41 17.20 2.54 3.83
N ARG A 42 16.47 3.44 4.49
CA ARG A 42 15.21 4.01 3.96
C ARG A 42 15.36 4.56 2.53
N PHE A 43 16.48 5.21 2.24
CA PHE A 43 16.76 5.76 0.92
C PHE A 43 17.04 4.67 -0.13
N ALA A 44 17.80 3.63 0.24
CA ALA A 44 18.04 2.50 -0.64
C ALA A 44 16.74 1.75 -0.96
N LEU A 45 15.92 1.46 0.06
CA LEU A 45 14.59 0.89 -0.12
C LEU A 45 13.72 1.76 -1.03
N TYR A 46 13.61 3.06 -0.75
CA TYR A 46 12.79 3.97 -1.56
C TYR A 46 13.19 3.97 -3.04
N ARG A 47 14.50 4.08 -3.34
CA ARG A 47 14.99 4.06 -4.73
C ARG A 47 14.76 2.70 -5.40
N ALA A 48 15.04 1.62 -4.68
CA ALA A 48 14.84 0.26 -5.17
C ALA A 48 13.35 -0.01 -5.47
N PHE A 49 12.47 0.33 -4.55
CA PHE A 49 11.03 0.12 -4.68
C PHE A 49 10.45 0.96 -5.83
N ARG A 50 10.86 2.24 -5.96
CA ARG A 50 10.47 3.07 -7.10
C ARG A 50 10.96 2.55 -8.44
N ARG A 51 12.17 1.98 -8.48
CA ARG A 51 12.72 1.38 -9.70
C ARG A 51 11.90 0.16 -10.14
N VAL A 52 11.44 -0.66 -9.20
CA VAL A 52 10.72 -1.91 -9.50
C VAL A 52 9.21 -1.68 -9.71
N TYR A 53 8.57 -0.88 -8.86
CA TYR A 53 7.11 -0.69 -8.86
C TYR A 53 6.65 0.70 -9.34
N GLY A 54 7.57 1.60 -9.67
CA GLY A 54 7.24 2.96 -10.13
C GLY A 54 6.77 3.91 -9.01
N MET A 55 6.71 3.47 -7.76
CA MET A 55 6.11 4.22 -6.64
C MET A 55 6.82 3.99 -5.30
N ALA A 56 6.51 4.80 -4.30
CA ALA A 56 7.05 4.62 -2.96
C ALA A 56 6.36 3.44 -2.23
N PRO A 57 7.03 2.81 -1.24
CA PRO A 57 6.42 1.77 -0.42
C PRO A 57 5.10 2.20 0.25
N SER A 58 5.01 3.46 0.69
CA SER A 58 3.78 3.98 1.32
C SER A 58 2.63 4.20 0.33
N ASP A 59 2.92 4.50 -0.95
CA ASP A 59 1.91 4.55 -2.02
C ASP A 59 1.42 3.13 -2.32
N TYR A 60 2.34 2.15 -2.33
CA TYR A 60 2.01 0.75 -2.52
C TYR A 60 1.09 0.23 -1.41
N GLN A 61 1.42 0.49 -0.14
CA GLN A 61 0.57 0.14 0.98
C GLN A 61 -0.82 0.78 0.89
N ARG A 62 -0.90 2.05 0.50
CA ARG A 62 -2.19 2.73 0.25
C ARG A 62 -3.01 2.03 -0.83
N GLN A 63 -2.39 1.52 -1.88
CA GLN A 63 -3.12 0.73 -2.89
C GLN A 63 -3.65 -0.60 -2.33
N LEU A 64 -2.90 -1.27 -1.45
CA LEU A 64 -3.40 -2.48 -0.78
C LEU A 64 -4.59 -2.15 0.13
N ARG A 65 -4.49 -1.07 0.93
CA ARG A 65 -5.61 -0.54 1.74
C ARG A 65 -6.83 -0.18 0.88
N LEU A 66 -6.63 0.41 -0.29
CA LEU A 66 -7.71 0.69 -1.25
C LEU A 66 -8.38 -0.57 -1.78
N ARG A 67 -7.67 -1.71 -1.90
CA ARG A 67 -8.28 -2.99 -2.30
C ARG A 67 -9.18 -3.52 -1.18
N VAL A 68 -8.71 -3.47 0.06
CA VAL A 68 -9.52 -3.82 1.24
C VAL A 68 -10.77 -2.95 1.31
N ALA A 69 -10.63 -1.63 1.18
CA ALA A 69 -11.77 -0.71 1.17
C ALA A 69 -12.76 -1.04 0.04
N ARG A 70 -12.25 -1.36 -1.15
CA ARG A 70 -13.09 -1.74 -2.30
C ARG A 70 -13.92 -2.99 -2.02
N GLU A 71 -13.33 -4.01 -1.41
CA GLU A 71 -14.04 -5.25 -1.04
C GLU A 71 -15.13 -4.98 0.00
N LEU A 72 -14.83 -4.18 1.02
CA LEU A 72 -15.81 -3.77 2.04
C LEU A 72 -16.99 -3.00 1.42
N LEU A 73 -16.70 -2.05 0.54
CA LEU A 73 -17.74 -1.28 -0.16
C LEU A 73 -18.58 -2.20 -1.06
N ARG A 74 -17.98 -3.17 -1.78
CA ARG A 74 -18.75 -4.18 -2.56
C ARG A 74 -19.70 -4.99 -1.68
N ALA A 75 -19.31 -5.25 -0.44
CA ALA A 75 -20.14 -5.97 0.52
C ALA A 75 -21.22 -5.08 1.18
N GLY A 76 -21.38 -3.82 0.73
CA GLY A 76 -22.37 -2.89 1.26
C GLY A 76 -21.93 -2.13 2.53
N THR A 77 -20.65 -2.22 2.91
CA THR A 77 -20.13 -1.49 4.08
C THR A 77 -20.22 0.02 3.81
N PRO A 78 -20.75 0.84 4.74
CA PRO A 78 -20.78 2.29 4.58
C PRO A 78 -19.38 2.90 4.40
N PRO A 79 -19.19 3.96 3.59
CA PRO A 79 -17.88 4.54 3.32
C PRO A 79 -17.05 4.94 4.54
N ALA A 80 -17.69 5.46 5.59
CA ALA A 80 -16.99 5.84 6.82
C ALA A 80 -16.44 4.61 7.57
N GLU A 81 -17.23 3.53 7.66
CA GLU A 81 -16.79 2.28 8.29
C GLU A 81 -15.72 1.59 7.45
N ALA A 82 -15.90 1.56 6.12
CA ALA A 82 -14.91 1.01 5.20
C ALA A 82 -13.55 1.73 5.31
N ALA A 83 -13.55 3.06 5.49
CA ALA A 83 -12.34 3.83 5.71
C ALA A 83 -11.59 3.40 6.97
N ALA A 84 -12.31 3.33 8.11
CA ALA A 84 -11.72 2.91 9.39
C ALA A 84 -11.16 1.49 9.32
N ARG A 85 -11.93 0.54 8.75
CA ARG A 85 -11.53 -0.87 8.62
C ARG A 85 -10.40 -1.09 7.62
N ALA A 86 -10.27 -0.25 6.62
CA ALA A 86 -9.18 -0.30 5.64
C ALA A 86 -7.95 0.52 6.05
N GLY A 87 -7.90 1.07 7.28
CA GLY A 87 -6.73 1.80 7.78
C GLY A 87 -6.55 3.19 7.17
N PHE A 88 -7.63 3.85 6.76
CA PHE A 88 -7.62 5.27 6.42
C PHE A 88 -7.94 6.11 7.65
N ALA A 89 -7.27 7.27 7.76
CA ALA A 89 -7.48 8.23 8.85
C ALA A 89 -8.95 8.66 9.00
N ASP A 90 -9.65 8.83 7.88
CA ASP A 90 -11.06 9.22 7.84
C ASP A 90 -11.67 8.90 6.45
N GLN A 91 -12.98 9.07 6.34
CA GLN A 91 -13.73 8.88 5.08
C GLN A 91 -13.24 9.81 3.96
N SER A 92 -12.89 11.06 4.25
CA SER A 92 -12.42 12.03 3.25
C SER A 92 -11.06 11.64 2.68
N HIS A 93 -10.20 11.03 3.50
CA HIS A 93 -8.94 10.45 3.07
C HIS A 93 -9.16 9.24 2.15
N LEU A 94 -10.06 8.32 2.51
CA LEU A 94 -10.47 7.24 1.61
C LEU A 94 -11.03 7.81 0.30
N HIS A 95 -11.96 8.77 0.36
CA HIS A 95 -12.62 9.35 -0.80
C HIS A 95 -11.61 9.91 -1.82
N ARG A 96 -10.67 10.76 -1.38
CA ARG A 96 -9.64 11.35 -2.26
C ARG A 96 -8.85 10.29 -3.02
N TRP A 97 -8.42 9.23 -2.33
CA TRP A 97 -7.64 8.16 -2.96
C TRP A 97 -8.49 7.23 -3.81
N PHE A 98 -9.70 6.93 -3.37
CA PHE A 98 -10.60 6.04 -4.10
C PHE A 98 -11.01 6.64 -5.44
N VAL A 99 -11.36 7.93 -5.48
CA VAL A 99 -11.65 8.63 -6.75
C VAL A 99 -10.40 8.70 -7.62
N ARG A 100 -9.23 9.01 -7.04
CA ARG A 100 -7.97 9.07 -7.79
C ARG A 100 -7.60 7.74 -8.45
N CYS A 101 -7.87 6.61 -7.79
CA CYS A 101 -7.48 5.28 -8.27
C CYS A 101 -8.56 4.57 -9.09
N TYR A 102 -9.84 4.82 -8.82
CA TYR A 102 -10.97 4.10 -9.42
C TYR A 102 -11.93 4.97 -10.23
N GLY A 103 -11.78 6.31 -10.20
CA GLY A 103 -12.60 7.24 -10.99
C GLY A 103 -14.04 7.44 -10.48
N VAL A 104 -14.42 6.82 -9.37
CA VAL A 104 -15.77 6.83 -8.80
C VAL A 104 -15.71 7.08 -7.30
N THR A 105 -16.80 7.55 -6.70
CA THR A 105 -16.85 7.78 -5.25
C THR A 105 -17.10 6.46 -4.49
N PRO A 106 -16.61 6.32 -3.25
CA PRO A 106 -16.93 5.17 -2.40
C PRO A 106 -18.44 4.96 -2.20
N GLY A 107 -19.22 6.04 -2.09
CA GLY A 107 -20.67 5.98 -1.89
C GLY A 107 -21.39 5.36 -3.08
N THR A 108 -21.11 5.86 -4.30
CA THR A 108 -21.63 5.29 -5.55
C THR A 108 -21.22 3.83 -5.73
N TYR A 109 -20.01 3.50 -5.27
CA TYR A 109 -19.48 2.13 -5.34
C TYR A 109 -20.19 1.18 -4.38
N ALA A 110 -20.46 1.61 -3.15
CA ALA A 110 -21.16 0.79 -2.15
C ALA A 110 -22.64 0.56 -2.49
N SER A 111 -23.31 1.53 -3.13
CA SER A 111 -24.73 1.41 -3.51
C SER A 111 -24.98 0.52 -4.73
N GLY A 112 -23.94 -0.07 -5.33
CA GLY A 112 -24.06 -0.85 -6.57
C GLY A 112 -24.51 -0.03 -7.78
N ALA A 113 -24.41 1.31 -7.70
CA ALA A 113 -24.84 2.22 -8.76
C ALA A 113 -23.76 2.40 -9.84
N GLN A 114 -23.12 1.29 -10.22
CA GLN A 114 -21.93 1.24 -11.06
C GLN A 114 -21.99 0.14 -12.10
#